data_AF-A0A171AUG3-F1
#
_entry.id   AF-A0A171AUG3-F1
#
_cell.length_a   1.000
_cell.length_b   1.000
_cell.length_c   1.000
_cell.angle_alpha   90.00
_cell.angle_beta   90.00
_cell.angle_gamma   90.00
#
_symmetry.space_group_name_H-M   'P 1'
#
loop_
_entity.id
_entity.type
_entity.pdbx_description
1 polymer ?
#
loop_
_entity_poly.entity_id
_entity_poly.type
_entity_poly.pdbx_seq_one_letter_code
_entity_poly.pdbx_strand_id
1 'polypeptide(L)'
;MNGRAYTMCGTPEYMAPEILQNQGYGRSVDWWSLGVLAYELCSGYTPFKANSNKHIFLKILKGTFVCPIYFSSELKDFIGRILVIDLTKRVGFINNSILYIKSHEWLSGVNWNGIINRNIASPFIPQISKLGKLQKIIIEESG
;
A
#
# COMPACT_ATOMS: atom_id res chain seq x y z
N MET A 1 -22.22 0.98 9.09
CA MET A 1 -22.12 2.36 8.55
C MET A 1 -21.30 2.31 7.27
N ASN A 2 -21.94 2.36 6.10
CA ASN A 2 -21.24 2.39 4.81
C ASN A 2 -21.10 3.85 4.36
N GLY A 3 -20.19 4.59 4.99
CA GLY A 3 -19.82 5.93 4.54
C GLY A 3 -18.96 5.81 3.28
N ARG A 4 -19.34 6.51 2.21
CA ARG A 4 -18.50 6.69 1.02
C ARG A 4 -17.88 8.08 1.06
N ALA A 5 -16.60 8.16 0.75
CA ALA A 5 -15.91 9.42 0.54
C ALA A 5 -15.76 9.69 -0.96
N TYR A 6 -15.55 10.96 -1.32
CA TYR A 6 -15.50 11.45 -2.71
C TYR A 6 -14.32 12.40 -2.96
N THR A 7 -13.52 12.71 -1.94
CA THR A 7 -12.42 13.68 -2.06
C THR A 7 -11.22 13.03 -2.74
N MET A 8 -10.69 13.66 -3.78
CA MET A 8 -9.39 13.27 -4.34
C MET A 8 -8.24 13.89 -3.52
N CYS A 9 -7.64 13.10 -2.64
CA CYS A 9 -6.49 13.50 -1.82
C CYS A 9 -5.49 12.34 -1.69
N GLY A 10 -4.20 12.65 -1.62
CA GLY A 10 -3.11 11.67 -1.45
C GLY A 10 -1.97 11.83 -2.46
N THR A 11 -0.98 10.94 -2.37
CA THR A 11 0.12 10.86 -3.35
C THR A 11 -0.36 10.10 -4.59
N PRO A 12 -0.25 10.66 -5.81
CA PRO A 12 -0.82 10.10 -7.05
C PRO A 12 -0.55 8.60 -7.27
N GLU A 13 0.63 8.12 -6.90
CA GLU A 13 1.07 6.74 -7.13
C GLU A 13 0.34 5.69 -6.28
N TYR A 14 -0.29 6.10 -5.18
CA TYR A 14 -0.99 5.22 -4.24
C TYR A 14 -2.52 5.29 -4.39
N MET A 15 -3.03 6.18 -5.25
CA MET A 15 -4.48 6.33 -5.43
C MET A 15 -5.07 5.11 -6.13
N ALA A 16 -6.18 4.60 -5.59
CA ALA A 16 -6.92 3.54 -6.21
C ALA A 16 -7.67 4.04 -7.47
N PRO A 17 -7.95 3.16 -8.46
CA PRO A 17 -8.64 3.53 -9.69
C PRO A 17 -9.99 4.23 -9.46
N GLU A 18 -10.75 3.76 -8.47
CA GLU A 18 -12.06 4.32 -8.13
C GLU A 18 -11.99 5.76 -7.60
N ILE A 19 -10.90 6.15 -6.93
CA ILE A 19 -10.66 7.53 -6.49
C ILE A 19 -10.44 8.42 -7.73
N LEU A 20 -9.60 7.97 -8.68
CA LEU A 20 -9.30 8.70 -9.91
C LEU A 20 -10.52 8.85 -10.82
N GLN A 21 -11.48 7.93 -10.74
CA GLN A 21 -12.75 7.97 -11.46
C GLN A 21 -13.83 8.77 -10.72
N ASN A 22 -13.49 9.42 -9.60
CA ASN A 22 -14.41 10.17 -8.75
C ASN A 22 -15.63 9.35 -8.30
N GLN A 23 -15.44 8.04 -8.12
CA GLN A 23 -16.47 7.13 -7.61
C GLN A 23 -16.46 7.16 -6.09
N GLY A 24 -17.64 7.03 -5.47
CA GLY A 24 -17.74 6.94 -4.03
C GLY A 24 -17.00 5.69 -3.51
N TYR A 25 -15.95 5.89 -2.74
CA TYR A 25 -15.05 4.81 -2.30
C TYR A 25 -15.21 4.49 -0.82
N GLY A 26 -14.89 3.25 -0.45
CA GLY A 26 -14.87 2.76 0.93
C GLY A 26 -13.47 2.33 1.35
N ARG A 27 -13.37 1.47 2.37
CA ARG A 27 -12.09 0.99 2.94
C ARG A 27 -11.22 0.17 1.96
N SER A 28 -11.75 -0.20 0.80
CA SER A 28 -11.03 -0.99 -0.21
C SER A 28 -9.86 -0.25 -0.86
N VAL A 29 -9.84 1.10 -0.80
CA VAL A 29 -8.75 1.93 -1.31
C VAL A 29 -7.48 1.79 -0.47
N ASP A 30 -7.63 1.47 0.82
CA ASP A 30 -6.48 1.24 1.73
C ASP A 30 -5.76 -0.04 1.35
N TRP A 31 -6.50 -1.07 0.91
CA TRP A 31 -5.91 -2.31 0.40
C TRP A 31 -5.13 -2.08 -0.89
N TRP A 32 -5.64 -1.25 -1.80
CA TRP A 32 -4.87 -0.86 -2.98
C TRP A 32 -3.54 -0.20 -2.58
N SER A 33 -3.60 0.76 -1.66
CA SER A 33 -2.42 1.47 -1.15
C SER A 33 -1.42 0.52 -0.49
N LEU A 34 -1.90 -0.50 0.24
CA LEU A 34 -1.06 -1.56 0.81
C LEU A 34 -0.32 -2.36 -0.28
N GLY A 35 -0.98 -2.67 -1.39
CA GLY A 35 -0.34 -3.37 -2.53
C GLY A 35 0.75 -2.52 -3.19
N VAL A 36 0.51 -1.23 -3.36
CA VAL A 36 1.50 -0.27 -3.87
C VAL A 36 2.70 -0.20 -2.92
N LEU A 37 2.45 -0.10 -1.62
CA LEU A 37 3.50 -0.05 -0.59
C LEU A 37 4.32 -1.35 -0.52
N ALA A 38 3.67 -2.52 -0.58
CA ALA A 38 4.36 -3.81 -0.59
C ALA A 38 5.29 -3.95 -1.81
N TYR A 39 4.83 -3.53 -2.98
CA TYR A 39 5.66 -3.48 -4.18
C TYR A 39 6.87 -2.56 -3.96
N GLU A 40 6.66 -1.36 -3.43
CA GLU A 40 7.71 -0.37 -3.24
C GLU A 40 8.75 -0.80 -2.21
N LEU A 41 8.34 -1.34 -1.06
CA LEU A 41 9.27 -1.83 -0.04
C LEU A 41 10.19 -2.94 -0.57
N CYS A 42 9.71 -3.74 -1.52
CA CYS A 42 10.48 -4.84 -2.11
C CYS A 42 11.31 -4.45 -3.35
N SER A 43 11.05 -3.28 -3.97
CA SER A 43 11.70 -2.88 -5.23
C SER A 43 12.40 -1.52 -5.21
N GLY A 44 12.07 -0.66 -4.24
CA GLY A 44 12.54 0.72 -4.13
C GLY A 44 11.81 1.73 -5.03
N TYR A 45 10.74 1.34 -5.72
CA TYR A 45 9.91 2.23 -6.54
C TYR A 45 8.46 1.76 -6.63
N THR A 46 7.53 2.65 -6.96
CA THR A 46 6.11 2.29 -7.06
C THR A 46 5.76 1.61 -8.40
N PRO A 47 4.78 0.69 -8.45
CA PRO A 47 4.41 -0.05 -9.66
C PRO A 47 3.94 0.86 -10.81
N PHE A 48 3.34 2.00 -10.48
CA PHE A 48 2.76 2.94 -11.44
C PHE A 48 3.62 4.17 -11.72
N LYS A 49 4.86 4.21 -11.22
CA LYS A 49 5.80 5.31 -11.44
C LYS A 49 5.88 5.70 -12.91
N ALA A 50 5.83 7.00 -13.18
CA ALA A 50 5.97 7.60 -14.51
C ALA A 50 6.40 9.08 -14.41
N ASN A 51 6.75 9.68 -15.55
CA ASN A 51 7.29 11.04 -15.62
C ASN A 51 6.25 12.16 -15.41
N SER A 52 4.96 11.84 -15.36
CA SER A 52 3.92 12.82 -15.05
C SER A 52 2.68 12.16 -14.45
N ASN A 53 1.93 12.92 -13.63
CA ASN A 53 0.70 12.46 -13.01
C ASN A 53 -0.30 11.89 -14.02
N LYS A 54 -0.40 12.49 -15.21
CA LYS A 54 -1.24 11.97 -16.29
C LYS A 54 -0.87 10.54 -16.68
N HIS A 55 0.42 10.21 -16.78
CA HIS A 55 0.86 8.86 -17.11
C HIS A 55 0.68 7.90 -15.93
N ILE A 56 0.91 8.36 -14.70
CA ILE A 56 0.64 7.57 -13.47
C ILE A 56 -0.83 7.16 -13.44
N PHE A 57 -1.75 8.12 -13.63
CA PHE A 57 -3.18 7.86 -13.67
C PHE A 57 -3.57 6.89 -14.78
N LEU A 58 -3.01 7.05 -15.98
CA LEU A 58 -3.26 6.10 -17.08
C LEU A 58 -2.79 4.68 -16.75
N LYS A 59 -1.63 4.52 -16.09
CA LYS A 59 -1.14 3.20 -15.67
C LYS A 59 -2.01 2.59 -14.56
N ILE A 60 -2.45 3.40 -13.60
CA ILE A 60 -3.38 2.99 -12.53
C ILE A 60 -4.71 2.53 -13.14
N LEU A 61 -5.35 3.35 -13.98
CA LEU A 61 -6.63 3.03 -14.58
C LEU A 61 -6.59 1.79 -15.49
N LYS A 62 -5.44 1.52 -16.12
CA LYS A 62 -5.21 0.30 -16.92
C LYS A 62 -4.81 -0.91 -16.07
N GLY A 63 -4.36 -0.72 -14.83
CA GLY A 63 -3.81 -1.79 -13.98
C GLY A 63 -2.53 -2.41 -14.52
N THR A 64 -1.78 -1.67 -15.34
CA THR A 64 -0.57 -2.18 -15.99
C THR A 64 0.66 -1.86 -15.16
N PHE A 65 1.26 -2.90 -14.59
CA PHE A 65 2.56 -2.87 -13.92
C PHE A 65 3.31 -4.17 -14.20
N VAL A 66 4.62 -4.18 -14.00
CA VAL A 66 5.46 -5.37 -14.17
C VAL A 66 6.17 -5.64 -12.85
N CYS A 67 6.06 -6.87 -12.35
CA CYS A 67 6.82 -7.28 -11.18
C CYS A 67 8.27 -7.59 -11.58
N PRO A 68 9.27 -7.12 -10.82
CA PRO A 68 10.67 -7.47 -11.05
C PRO A 68 10.90 -8.98 -11.06
N ILE A 69 11.93 -9.42 -11.79
CA ILE A 69 12.26 -10.85 -11.90
C ILE A 69 12.58 -11.49 -10.54
N TYR A 70 13.19 -10.71 -9.64
CA TYR A 70 13.62 -11.14 -8.32
C TYR A 70 12.49 -11.18 -7.28
N PHE A 71 11.27 -10.77 -7.62
CA PHE A 71 10.11 -11.01 -6.75
C PHE A 71 9.80 -12.50 -6.70
N SER A 72 9.54 -13.01 -5.50
CA SER A 72 9.07 -14.38 -5.31
C SER A 72 7.69 -14.59 -5.93
N SER A 73 7.32 -15.84 -6.19
CA SER A 73 6.00 -16.22 -6.70
C SER A 73 4.87 -15.70 -5.79
N GLU A 74 5.06 -15.82 -4.49
CA GLU A 74 4.08 -15.48 -3.46
C GLU A 74 3.87 -13.97 -3.41
N LEU A 75 4.95 -13.17 -3.54
CA LEU A 75 4.85 -11.71 -3.60
C LEU A 75 4.13 -11.26 -4.88
N LYS A 76 4.44 -11.88 -6.04
CA LYS A 76 3.76 -11.58 -7.30
C LYS A 76 2.27 -11.89 -7.22
N ASP A 77 1.90 -13.03 -6.64
CA ASP A 77 0.50 -13.41 -6.43
C ASP A 77 -0.21 -12.45 -5.46
N PHE A 78 0.44 -12.09 -4.35
CA PHE A 78 -0.08 -11.13 -3.37
C PHE A 78 -0.41 -9.78 -4.02
N ILE A 79 0.56 -9.20 -4.72
CA ILE A 79 0.41 -7.92 -5.41
C ILE A 79 -0.68 -8.02 -6.49
N GLY A 80 -0.67 -9.10 -7.29
CA GLY A 80 -1.65 -9.31 -8.36
C GLY A 80 -3.09 -9.43 -7.85
N ARG A 81 -3.30 -10.00 -6.66
CA ARG A 81 -4.60 -10.12 -6.00
C ARG A 81 -5.09 -8.84 -5.33
N ILE A 82 -4.17 -7.93 -4.99
CA ILE A 82 -4.48 -6.66 -4.34
C ILE A 82 -4.64 -5.52 -5.35
N LEU A 83 -3.74 -5.41 -6.32
CA LEU A 83 -3.76 -4.37 -7.36
C LEU A 83 -4.71 -4.73 -8.51
N VAL A 84 -5.96 -5.03 -8.15
CA VAL A 84 -7.04 -5.35 -9.07
C VAL A 84 -7.93 -4.13 -9.29
N ILE A 85 -8.13 -3.78 -10.56
CA ILE A 85 -8.96 -2.64 -10.97
C ILE A 85 -10.43 -2.87 -10.65
N ASP A 86 -10.93 -4.05 -10.98
CA ASP A 86 -12.28 -4.45 -10.66
C ASP A 86 -12.43 -4.63 -9.14
N LEU A 87 -13.04 -3.64 -8.51
CA LEU A 87 -13.34 -3.63 -7.08
C LEU A 87 -13.99 -4.93 -6.62
N THR A 88 -14.90 -5.50 -7.41
CA THR A 88 -15.62 -6.73 -7.05
C THR A 88 -14.72 -7.96 -6.98
N LYS A 89 -13.50 -7.88 -7.53
CA LYS A 89 -12.50 -8.95 -7.57
C LYS A 89 -11.33 -8.71 -6.61
N ARG A 90 -11.23 -7.53 -5.99
CA ARG A 90 -10.15 -7.19 -5.07
C ARG A 90 -10.30 -7.98 -3.76
N VAL A 91 -9.23 -8.64 -3.30
CA VAL A 91 -9.25 -9.56 -2.14
C VAL A 91 -9.72 -8.92 -0.82
N GLY A 92 -9.68 -7.60 -0.70
CA GLY A 92 -10.22 -6.86 0.46
C GLY A 92 -11.65 -6.33 0.30
N PHE A 93 -12.24 -6.44 -0.89
CA PHE A 93 -13.64 -6.09 -1.17
C PHE A 93 -14.54 -7.33 -1.10
N ILE A 94 -14.11 -8.45 -1.70
CA ILE A 94 -14.80 -9.74 -1.56
C ILE A 94 -14.75 -10.13 -0.07
N ASN A 95 -15.92 -10.21 0.56
CA ASN A 95 -16.12 -10.62 1.95
C ASN A 95 -15.58 -9.65 3.03
N ASN A 96 -15.04 -8.48 2.68
CA ASN A 96 -14.51 -7.46 3.62
C ASN A 96 -13.53 -8.02 4.68
N SER A 97 -12.93 -9.19 4.45
CA SER A 97 -12.24 -9.93 5.49
C SER A 97 -10.74 -9.76 5.34
N ILE A 98 -10.17 -8.93 6.22
CA ILE A 98 -8.73 -8.82 6.49
C ILE A 98 -8.05 -10.20 6.66
N LEU A 99 -8.81 -11.24 7.03
CA LEU A 99 -8.29 -12.59 7.17
C LEU A 99 -7.67 -13.13 5.86
N TYR A 100 -8.26 -12.85 4.69
CA TYR A 100 -7.70 -13.31 3.41
C TYR A 100 -6.34 -12.67 3.12
N ILE A 101 -6.16 -11.42 3.51
CA ILE A 101 -4.87 -10.72 3.37
C ILE A 101 -3.88 -11.34 4.34
N LYS A 102 -4.25 -11.49 5.63
CA LYS A 102 -3.37 -12.06 6.66
C LYS A 102 -2.98 -13.51 6.41
N SER A 103 -3.84 -14.30 5.76
CA SER A 103 -3.61 -15.71 5.46
C SER A 103 -2.90 -15.93 4.11
N HIS A 104 -2.52 -14.87 3.40
CA HIS A 104 -1.83 -15.01 2.13
C HIS A 104 -0.44 -15.65 2.32
N GLU A 105 -0.03 -16.48 1.37
CA GLU A 105 1.23 -17.24 1.46
C GLU A 105 2.47 -16.35 1.62
N TRP A 106 2.49 -15.20 0.95
CA TRP A 106 3.54 -14.18 1.12
C TRP A 106 3.71 -13.69 2.58
N LEU A 107 2.63 -13.72 3.37
CA LEU A 107 2.62 -13.34 4.78
C LEU A 107 2.67 -14.57 5.71
N SER A 108 2.97 -15.76 5.16
CA SER A 108 3.17 -16.96 5.95
C SER A 108 4.34 -16.77 6.93
N GLY A 109 4.16 -17.24 8.16
CA GLY A 109 5.16 -17.09 9.22
C GLY A 109 5.14 -15.74 9.95
N VAL A 110 4.32 -14.76 9.52
CA VAL A 110 4.16 -13.51 10.25
C VAL A 110 3.44 -13.76 11.58
N ASN A 111 4.14 -13.54 12.69
CA ASN A 111 3.54 -13.57 14.02
C ASN A 111 2.77 -12.27 14.29
N TRP A 112 1.54 -12.19 13.80
CA TRP A 112 0.67 -11.02 13.96
C TRP A 112 0.47 -10.59 15.42
N ASN A 113 0.35 -11.55 16.35
CA ASN A 113 0.20 -11.25 17.77
C ASN A 113 1.48 -10.65 18.36
N GLY A 114 2.64 -11.17 17.96
CA GLY A 114 3.94 -10.60 18.33
C GLY A 114 4.11 -9.16 17.84
N ILE A 115 3.68 -8.85 16.61
CA ILE A 115 3.69 -7.48 16.08
C ILE A 115 2.81 -6.55 16.93
N ILE A 116 1.56 -6.96 17.19
CA ILE A 116 0.60 -6.16 17.97
C ILE A 116 1.12 -5.91 19.39
N ASN A 117 1.69 -6.94 20.01
CA ASN A 117 2.25 -6.88 21.36
C ASN A 117 3.66 -6.26 21.39
N ARG A 118 4.20 -5.80 20.25
CA ARG A 118 5.56 -5.26 20.11
C ARG A 118 6.65 -6.21 20.66
N ASN A 119 6.41 -7.51 20.53
CA ASN A 119 7.26 -8.58 21.06
C ASN A 119 8.11 -9.25 19.95
N ILE A 120 8.36 -8.54 18.85
CA ILE A 120 9.23 -8.98 17.77
C ILE A 120 10.31 -7.92 17.60
N ALA A 121 11.56 -8.35 17.49
CA ALA A 121 12.67 -7.44 17.23
C ALA A 121 12.51 -6.80 15.85
N SER A 122 12.68 -5.47 15.78
CA SER A 122 12.71 -4.78 14.49
C SER A 122 13.94 -5.21 13.69
N PRO A 123 13.83 -5.49 12.39
CA PRO A 123 14.99 -5.77 11.55
C PRO A 123 15.95 -4.58 11.43
N PHE A 124 15.46 -3.37 11.73
CA PHE A 124 16.25 -2.15 11.72
C PHE A 124 15.98 -1.33 12.98
N ILE A 125 17.05 -1.00 13.72
CA ILE A 125 17.01 -0.10 14.88
C ILE A 125 17.78 1.18 14.50
N PRO A 126 17.10 2.32 14.32
CA PRO A 126 17.76 3.56 13.94
C PRO A 126 18.72 4.02 15.05
N GLN A 127 19.96 4.34 14.68
CA GLN A 127 20.95 4.88 15.61
C GLN A 127 20.66 6.35 15.90
N ILE A 128 20.05 6.65 17.04
CA ILE A 128 19.73 8.02 17.46
C ILE A 128 20.97 8.61 18.16
N SER A 129 22.04 8.87 17.41
CA SER A 129 23.28 9.43 17.98
C SER A 129 23.33 10.96 18.04
N LYS A 130 22.27 11.68 17.60
CA LYS A 130 22.18 13.15 17.74
C LYS A 130 20.75 13.61 17.98
N LEU A 131 20.34 13.63 19.25
CA LEU A 131 19.10 14.27 19.73
C LEU A 131 18.99 15.76 19.32
N GLY A 132 20.09 16.41 18.92
CA GLY A 132 20.10 17.81 18.48
C GLY A 132 19.57 18.08 17.06
N LYS A 133 19.32 17.07 16.21
CA LYS A 133 18.74 17.28 14.85
C LYS A 133 17.26 16.91 14.73
N LEU A 134 16.74 16.09 15.64
CA LEU A 134 15.33 15.64 15.58
C LEU A 134 14.33 16.69 16.07
N GLN A 135 14.75 17.62 16.95
CA GLN A 135 13.89 18.76 17.33
C GLN A 135 13.55 19.67 16.14
N LYS A 136 14.40 19.75 15.10
CA LYS A 136 14.11 20.59 13.93
C LYS A 136 13.02 20.02 13.03
N ILE A 137 12.93 18.70 12.89
CA ILE A 137 11.97 18.06 11.98
C ILE A 137 10.54 18.08 12.55
N ILE A 138 10.38 18.10 13.87
CA ILE A 138 9.05 18.13 14.51
C ILE A 138 8.51 19.56 14.68
N ILE A 139 9.39 20.57 14.77
CA ILE A 139 8.96 21.97 15.04
C ILE A 139 8.63 22.73 13.74
N GLU A 140 9.21 22.37 12.58
CA GLU A 140 8.93 23.05 11.31
C GLU A 140 7.54 22.72 10.69
N GLU A 141 6.79 21.74 11.22
CA GLU A 141 5.40 21.45 10.80
C GLU A 141 4.33 22.09 11.70
N SER A 142 4.71 22.92 12.68
CA SER A 142 3.77 23.68 13.53
C SER A 142 3.87 25.21 13.36
N GLY A 143 4.40 25.68 12.23
CA GLY A 143 4.48 27.09 11.86
C GLY A 143 3.53 27.44 10.73
#